data_AF-A0AA39LZY0-F1
#
_entry.id   AF-A0AA39LZY0-F1
#
_cell.length_a   1.000
_cell.length_b   1.000
_cell.length_c   1.000
_cell.angle_alpha   90.00
_cell.angle_beta   90.00
_cell.angle_gamma   90.00
#
_symmetry.space_group_name_H-M   'P 1'
#
loop_
_entity.id
_entity.type
_entity.pdbx_description
1 polymer ?
#
loop_
_entity_poly.entity_id
_entity_poly.type
_entity_poly.pdbx_seq_one_letter_code
_entity_poly.pdbx_strand_id
1 'polypeptide(L)'
;MSLVINWTWTWSTTVTVEPSYRQSAILNLCFVSPGLVATFLMLLVSLSSSHVKGRNKYPVIGTTLCNFIAAASTFLMSAVFLLCNDLKVEINFVLCSVIRRLAQNSQSVPFLCYVVIAVDRLFVVCLNRPLALRHVLLLYFTALAIAATPLCVQLFYGNIFYEDICGYSLQGPRGTTNVLLSMWAATAFTALFINIAIILFIVIHKHKIKKANGREMTSSEVRNERMMMYGFTLQSFFPVCSLVPNNTVYFLFVNGLGSAIPSWVWIAINALTYLNHFINPILTAIFIKQFRTATLLFFRIRSPEFYQRTTNVTTLTAQRSSRSTGSRSVAWNKR
;
A
#
# COMPACT_ATOMS: atom_id res chain seq x y z
N MET A 1 35.09 -2.36 -0.67
CA MET A 1 34.83 -1.59 -1.90
C MET A 1 35.01 -2.58 -3.05
N SER A 2 33.93 -3.15 -3.57
CA SER A 2 34.02 -4.23 -4.57
C SER A 2 34.34 -3.64 -5.94
N LEU A 3 35.49 -4.04 -6.48
CA LEU A 3 35.83 -3.87 -7.89
C LEU A 3 34.64 -4.32 -8.76
N VAL A 4 34.41 -3.63 -9.87
CA VAL A 4 33.75 -4.24 -11.03
C VAL A 4 34.72 -5.33 -11.50
N ILE A 5 34.58 -6.52 -10.94
CA ILE A 5 35.31 -7.69 -11.41
C ILE A 5 34.68 -8.03 -12.74
N ASN A 6 35.48 -8.10 -13.81
CA ASN A 6 35.08 -8.74 -15.07
C ASN A 6 34.88 -10.24 -14.80
N TRP A 7 33.83 -10.58 -14.07
CA TRP A 7 33.45 -11.95 -13.78
C TRP A 7 32.55 -12.43 -14.92
N THR A 8 33.07 -13.35 -15.72
CA THR A 8 32.31 -13.98 -16.80
C THR A 8 31.31 -14.96 -16.19
N TRP A 9 30.03 -14.75 -16.45
CA TRP A 9 28.94 -15.63 -16.02
C TRP A 9 28.19 -16.19 -17.23
N THR A 10 27.51 -17.31 -17.01
CA THR A 10 26.68 -18.00 -18.00
C THR A 10 25.32 -18.32 -17.37
N TRP A 11 24.34 -18.76 -18.17
CA TRP A 11 23.03 -19.19 -17.67
C TRP A 11 23.11 -20.38 -16.71
N SER A 12 24.21 -21.13 -16.70
CA SER A 12 24.45 -22.25 -15.78
C SER A 12 25.24 -21.86 -14.53
N THR A 13 25.69 -20.60 -14.40
CA THR A 13 26.47 -20.17 -13.25
C THR A 13 25.61 -20.21 -11.98
N THR A 14 26.15 -20.84 -10.93
CA THR A 14 25.52 -20.97 -9.62
C THR A 14 26.20 -20.06 -8.59
N VAL A 15 25.46 -19.71 -7.54
CA VAL A 15 25.93 -18.94 -6.39
C VAL A 15 25.40 -19.56 -5.11
N THR A 16 26.16 -19.44 -4.02
CA THR A 16 25.73 -19.86 -2.68
C THR A 16 25.15 -18.68 -1.92
N VAL A 17 24.07 -18.92 -1.18
CA VAL A 17 23.52 -17.92 -0.25
C VAL A 17 24.50 -17.74 0.92
N GLU A 18 24.87 -16.50 1.21
CA GLU A 18 25.79 -16.13 2.27
C GLU A 18 25.29 -16.60 3.65
N PRO A 19 26.09 -17.34 4.43
CA PRO A 19 25.73 -17.80 5.78
C PRO A 19 25.28 -16.67 6.72
N SER A 20 25.84 -15.47 6.56
CA SER A 20 25.46 -14.30 7.36
C SER A 20 24.01 -13.86 7.13
N TYR A 21 23.39 -14.21 5.99
CA TYR A 21 22.02 -13.81 5.70
C TYR A 21 20.97 -14.60 6.50
N ARG A 22 21.32 -15.78 7.02
CA ARG A 22 20.38 -16.69 7.71
C ARG A 22 19.58 -15.99 8.82
N GLN A 23 20.27 -15.26 9.71
CA GLN A 23 19.61 -14.56 10.81
C GLN A 23 18.66 -13.46 10.31
N SER A 24 19.10 -12.69 9.31
CA SER A 24 18.28 -11.66 8.67
C SER A 24 17.05 -12.26 8.01
N ALA A 25 17.18 -13.41 7.33
CA ALA A 25 16.05 -14.10 6.70
C ALA A 25 14.98 -14.53 7.72
N ILE A 26 15.39 -15.10 8.86
CA ILE A 26 14.48 -15.50 9.95
C ILE A 26 13.74 -14.27 10.49
N LEU A 27 14.47 -13.19 10.80
CA LEU A 27 13.86 -11.95 11.29
C LEU A 27 12.88 -11.36 10.28
N ASN A 28 13.27 -11.30 9.01
CA ASN A 28 12.42 -10.79 7.93
C ASN A 28 11.13 -11.62 7.81
N LEU A 29 11.23 -12.95 7.89
CA LEU A 29 10.06 -13.84 7.91
C LEU A 29 9.15 -13.56 9.10
N CYS A 30 9.70 -13.42 10.31
CA CYS A 30 8.94 -13.08 11.50
C CYS A 30 8.20 -11.73 11.38
N PHE A 31 8.83 -10.71 10.80
CA PHE A 31 8.22 -9.39 10.64
C PHE A 31 7.22 -9.31 9.49
N VAL A 32 7.47 -9.98 8.37
CA VAL A 32 6.58 -9.91 7.19
C VAL A 32 5.36 -10.83 7.32
N SER A 33 5.45 -11.94 8.06
CA SER A 33 4.36 -12.93 8.18
C SER A 33 3.05 -12.34 8.72
N PRO A 34 3.04 -11.55 9.82
CA PRO A 34 1.82 -10.90 10.29
C PRO A 34 1.20 -9.99 9.24
N GLY A 35 2.04 -9.24 8.50
CA GLY A 35 1.59 -8.37 7.42
C GLY A 35 0.99 -9.14 6.25
N LEU A 36 1.60 -10.26 5.86
CA LEU A 36 1.08 -11.15 4.82
C LEU A 36 -0.30 -11.70 5.20
N VAL A 37 -0.44 -12.21 6.42
CA VAL A 37 -1.72 -12.74 6.92
C VAL A 37 -2.78 -11.64 7.00
N ALA A 38 -2.44 -10.47 7.55
CA ALA A 38 -3.37 -9.36 7.70
C ALA A 38 -3.85 -8.81 6.34
N THR A 39 -2.94 -8.64 5.37
CA THR A 39 -3.28 -8.17 4.02
C THR A 39 -4.11 -9.20 3.25
N PHE A 40 -3.79 -10.49 3.39
CA PHE A 40 -4.58 -11.57 2.80
C PHE A 40 -6.01 -11.60 3.36
N LEU A 41 -6.17 -11.59 4.68
CA LEU A 41 -7.48 -11.57 5.34
C LEU A 41 -8.28 -10.32 4.94
N MET A 42 -7.63 -9.16 4.91
CA MET A 42 -8.26 -7.93 4.48
C MET A 42 -8.71 -7.98 3.02
N LEU A 43 -7.92 -8.59 2.12
CA LEU A 43 -8.31 -8.79 0.73
C LEU A 43 -9.51 -9.72 0.61
N LEU A 44 -9.52 -10.83 1.35
CA LEU A 44 -10.66 -11.76 1.42
C LEU A 44 -11.93 -11.05 1.91
N VAL A 45 -11.85 -10.27 2.99
CA VAL A 45 -12.99 -9.48 3.51
C VAL A 45 -13.47 -8.48 2.46
N SER A 46 -12.55 -7.80 1.78
CA SER A 46 -12.87 -6.80 0.77
C SER A 46 -13.59 -7.38 -0.45
N LEU A 47 -13.19 -8.60 -0.86
CA LEU A 47 -13.76 -9.29 -2.02
C LEU A 47 -15.08 -10.00 -1.68
N SER A 48 -15.16 -10.65 -0.51
CA SER A 48 -16.33 -11.45 -0.11
C SER A 48 -17.48 -10.64 0.50
N SER A 49 -17.20 -9.50 1.13
CA SER A 49 -18.23 -8.78 1.87
C SER A 49 -19.16 -7.98 0.96
N SER A 50 -20.45 -8.27 1.05
CA SER A 50 -21.52 -7.45 0.46
C SER A 50 -21.69 -6.09 1.14
N HIS A 51 -21.11 -5.87 2.33
CA HIS A 51 -21.20 -4.59 3.06
C HIS A 51 -20.21 -3.55 2.57
N VAL A 52 -19.14 -3.97 1.89
CA VAL A 52 -18.19 -3.07 1.25
C VAL A 52 -18.76 -2.74 -0.13
N LYS A 53 -19.50 -1.62 -0.20
CA LYS A 53 -20.13 -1.14 -1.44
C LYS A 53 -19.67 0.27 -1.78
N GLY A 54 -19.75 0.55 -3.08
CA GLY A 54 -19.51 1.88 -3.63
C GLY A 54 -18.05 2.12 -4.00
N ARG A 55 -17.80 3.37 -4.39
CA ARG A 55 -16.54 3.82 -4.98
C ARG A 55 -15.32 3.56 -4.09
N ASN A 56 -15.49 3.69 -2.77
CA ASN A 56 -14.39 3.57 -1.81
C ASN A 56 -13.81 2.14 -1.71
N LYS A 57 -14.50 1.15 -2.28
CA LYS A 57 -14.05 -0.25 -2.33
C LYS A 57 -12.77 -0.42 -3.14
N TYR A 58 -12.72 0.15 -4.34
CA TYR A 58 -11.66 -0.14 -5.31
C TYR A 58 -10.28 0.37 -4.89
N PRO A 59 -10.12 1.62 -4.39
CA PRO A 59 -8.80 2.10 -3.96
C PRO A 59 -8.25 1.31 -2.77
N VAL A 60 -9.12 0.85 -1.87
CA VAL A 60 -8.73 0.02 -0.72
C VAL A 60 -8.33 -1.38 -1.18
N ILE A 61 -9.08 -2.01 -2.10
CA ILE A 61 -8.71 -3.31 -2.68
C ILE A 61 -7.38 -3.21 -3.40
N GLY A 62 -7.21 -2.22 -4.28
CA GLY A 62 -5.99 -2.04 -5.05
C GLY A 62 -4.78 -1.91 -4.14
N THR A 63 -4.88 -1.08 -3.10
CA THR A 63 -3.78 -0.88 -2.15
C THR A 63 -3.52 -2.08 -1.25
N THR A 64 -4.56 -2.79 -0.82
CA THR A 64 -4.41 -4.05 -0.08
C THR A 64 -3.74 -5.11 -0.93
N LEU A 65 -4.09 -5.19 -2.22
CA LEU A 65 -3.45 -6.09 -3.19
C LEU A 65 -1.98 -5.71 -3.41
N CYS A 66 -1.66 -4.42 -3.59
CA CYS A 66 -0.27 -3.94 -3.70
C CYS A 66 0.56 -4.38 -2.47
N ASN A 67 0.02 -4.18 -1.27
CA ASN A 67 0.67 -4.59 -0.01
C ASN A 67 0.82 -6.11 0.09
N PHE A 68 -0.20 -6.88 -0.31
CA PHE A 68 -0.13 -8.34 -0.34
C PHE A 68 0.98 -8.83 -1.27
N ILE A 69 1.10 -8.27 -2.49
CA ILE A 69 2.15 -8.62 -3.45
C ILE A 69 3.55 -8.30 -2.86
N ALA A 70 3.71 -7.13 -2.24
CA ALA A 70 4.96 -6.74 -1.58
C ALA A 70 5.34 -7.69 -0.42
N ALA A 71 4.38 -8.00 0.45
CA ALA A 71 4.58 -8.92 1.57
C ALA A 71 4.87 -10.35 1.08
N ALA A 72 4.11 -10.86 0.10
CA ALA A 72 4.25 -12.21 -0.42
C ALA A 72 5.59 -12.42 -1.13
N SER A 73 6.01 -11.47 -1.98
CA SER A 73 7.31 -11.55 -2.66
C SER A 73 8.49 -11.49 -1.69
N THR A 74 8.39 -10.72 -0.61
CA THR A 74 9.43 -10.63 0.42
C THR A 74 9.48 -11.87 1.32
N PHE A 75 8.31 -12.39 1.69
CA PHE A 75 8.19 -13.66 2.38
C PHE A 75 8.81 -14.78 1.54
N LEU A 76 8.43 -14.87 0.26
CA LEU A 76 8.93 -15.87 -0.67
C LEU A 76 10.45 -15.77 -0.85
N MET A 77 10.98 -14.57 -1.08
CA MET A 77 12.43 -14.33 -1.17
C MET A 77 13.15 -14.82 0.09
N SER A 78 12.67 -14.43 1.27
CA SER A 78 13.32 -14.79 2.54
C SER A 78 13.22 -16.29 2.81
N ALA A 79 12.09 -16.93 2.50
CA ALA A 79 11.88 -18.36 2.67
C ALA A 79 12.76 -19.19 1.72
N VAL A 80 12.83 -18.81 0.44
CA VAL A 80 13.68 -19.48 -0.56
C VAL A 80 15.15 -19.39 -0.17
N PHE A 81 15.64 -18.20 0.18
CA PHE A 81 17.05 -18.04 0.55
C PHE A 81 17.38 -18.69 1.89
N LEU A 82 16.47 -18.73 2.86
CA LEU A 82 16.66 -19.48 4.10
C LEU A 82 16.78 -20.99 3.81
N LEU A 83 15.89 -21.53 2.96
CA LEU A 83 15.92 -22.93 2.57
C LEU A 83 17.21 -23.29 1.83
N CYS A 84 17.63 -22.48 0.86
CA CYS A 84 18.90 -22.67 0.15
C CYS A 84 20.10 -22.62 1.11
N ASN A 85 20.09 -21.72 2.09
CA ASN A 85 21.16 -21.59 3.07
C ASN A 85 21.22 -22.81 4.02
N ASP A 86 20.09 -23.23 4.58
CA ASP A 86 20.02 -24.37 5.50
C ASP A 86 20.38 -25.69 4.82
N LEU A 87 19.95 -25.89 3.56
CA LEU A 87 20.25 -27.09 2.78
C LEU A 87 21.60 -27.03 2.06
N LYS A 88 22.32 -25.89 2.12
CA LYS A 88 23.55 -25.63 1.35
C LYS A 88 23.38 -25.89 -0.15
N VAL A 89 22.20 -25.58 -0.68
CA VAL A 89 21.87 -25.74 -2.09
C VAL A 89 22.31 -24.49 -2.84
N GLU A 90 23.11 -24.68 -3.89
CA GLU A 90 23.47 -23.60 -4.79
C GLU A 90 22.27 -23.17 -5.63
N ILE A 91 22.08 -21.86 -5.79
CA ILE A 91 21.02 -21.29 -6.61
C ILE A 91 21.61 -20.76 -7.91
N ASN A 92 20.85 -20.87 -9.01
CA ASN A 92 21.22 -20.24 -10.25
C ASN A 92 21.38 -18.73 -10.08
N PHE A 93 22.47 -18.16 -10.62
CA PHE A 93 22.81 -16.74 -10.50
C PHE A 93 21.71 -15.81 -11.02
N VAL A 94 21.12 -16.14 -12.19
CA VAL A 94 20.05 -15.34 -12.78
C VAL A 94 18.79 -15.45 -11.94
N LEU A 95 18.45 -16.66 -11.46
CA LEU A 95 17.30 -16.87 -10.61
C LEU A 95 17.42 -16.10 -9.28
N CYS A 96 18.57 -16.14 -8.60
CA CYS A 96 18.77 -15.33 -7.39
C CYS A 96 18.58 -13.84 -7.70
N SER A 97 19.18 -13.34 -8.79
CA SER A 97 19.06 -11.95 -9.20
C SER A 97 17.60 -11.56 -9.45
N VAL A 98 16.84 -12.37 -10.19
CA VAL A 98 15.42 -12.11 -10.48
C VAL A 98 14.57 -12.11 -9.21
N ILE A 99 14.69 -13.13 -8.35
CA ILE A 99 13.91 -13.21 -7.11
C ILE A 99 14.18 -11.98 -6.23
N ARG A 100 15.46 -11.62 -6.07
CA ARG A 100 15.87 -10.47 -5.27
C ARG A 100 15.33 -9.16 -5.85
N ARG A 101 15.53 -8.89 -7.14
CA ARG A 101 15.06 -7.63 -7.75
C ARG A 101 13.54 -7.55 -7.78
N LEU A 102 12.85 -8.67 -7.99
CA LEU A 102 11.39 -8.73 -7.92
C LEU A 102 10.89 -8.35 -6.53
N ALA A 103 11.46 -8.94 -5.46
CA ALA A 103 11.09 -8.62 -4.08
C ALA A 103 11.46 -7.19 -3.67
N GLN A 104 12.59 -6.66 -4.13
CA GLN A 104 12.98 -5.28 -3.86
C GLN A 104 12.05 -4.27 -4.56
N ASN A 105 11.70 -4.51 -5.83
CA ASN A 105 10.85 -3.59 -6.58
C ASN A 105 9.36 -3.71 -6.18
N SER A 106 8.88 -4.90 -5.81
CA SER A 106 7.51 -5.07 -5.32
C SER A 106 7.22 -4.26 -4.05
N GLN A 107 8.23 -4.08 -3.18
CA GLN A 107 8.14 -3.24 -1.99
C GLN A 107 7.83 -1.78 -2.29
N SER A 108 8.15 -1.29 -3.49
CA SER A 108 7.86 0.09 -3.89
C SER A 108 6.41 0.33 -4.31
N VAL A 109 5.73 -0.73 -4.78
CA VAL A 109 4.39 -0.66 -5.37
C VAL A 109 3.36 -0.05 -4.40
N PRO A 110 3.28 -0.45 -3.11
CA PRO A 110 2.35 0.15 -2.16
C PRO A 110 2.48 1.67 -2.04
N PHE A 111 3.70 2.21 -2.15
CA PHE A 111 3.94 3.65 -1.99
C PHE A 111 3.35 4.46 -3.15
N LEU A 112 3.50 3.95 -4.37
CA LEU A 112 2.81 4.51 -5.54
C LEU A 112 1.29 4.37 -5.41
N CYS A 113 0.80 3.24 -4.89
CA CYS A 113 -0.62 3.02 -4.64
C CYS A 113 -1.21 4.05 -3.64
N TYR A 114 -0.43 4.57 -2.67
CA TYR A 114 -0.90 5.66 -1.79
C TYR A 114 -1.07 6.98 -2.52
N VAL A 115 -0.19 7.31 -3.47
CA VAL A 115 -0.35 8.51 -4.30
C VAL A 115 -1.64 8.39 -5.12
N VAL A 116 -1.91 7.21 -5.69
CA VAL A 116 -3.16 6.95 -6.42
C VAL A 116 -4.39 7.16 -5.52
N ILE A 117 -4.38 6.66 -4.28
CA ILE A 117 -5.48 6.93 -3.32
C ILE A 117 -5.59 8.42 -3.02
N ALA A 118 -4.47 9.09 -2.71
CA ALA A 118 -4.47 10.49 -2.32
C ALA A 118 -5.02 11.38 -3.44
N VAL A 119 -4.65 11.10 -4.69
CA VAL A 119 -5.19 11.78 -5.88
C VAL A 119 -6.68 11.47 -6.04
N ASP A 120 -7.13 10.21 -5.95
CA ASP A 120 -8.55 9.88 -6.02
C ASP A 120 -9.37 10.66 -4.97
N ARG A 121 -8.84 10.75 -3.75
CA ARG A 121 -9.48 11.49 -2.64
C ARG A 121 -9.47 12.99 -2.86
N LEU A 122 -8.40 13.56 -3.41
CA LEU A 122 -8.33 14.98 -3.76
C LEU A 122 -9.45 15.35 -4.74
N PHE A 123 -9.65 14.54 -5.78
CA PHE A 123 -10.71 14.76 -6.76
C PHE A 123 -12.11 14.65 -6.16
N VAL A 124 -12.34 13.65 -5.30
CA VAL A 124 -13.65 13.45 -4.65
C VAL A 124 -13.94 14.55 -3.62
N VAL A 125 -12.98 14.89 -2.75
CA VAL A 125 -13.23 15.76 -1.59
C VAL A 125 -13.06 17.24 -1.93
N CYS A 126 -11.96 17.60 -2.61
CA CYS A 126 -11.63 19.00 -2.88
C CYS A 126 -12.28 19.51 -4.17
N LEU A 127 -12.33 18.67 -5.21
CA LEU A 127 -12.87 19.06 -6.51
C LEU A 127 -14.34 18.64 -6.70
N ASN A 128 -14.89 17.84 -5.79
CA ASN A 128 -16.24 17.28 -5.90
C ASN A 128 -16.51 16.59 -7.26
N ARG A 129 -15.46 16.00 -7.85
CA ARG A 129 -15.48 15.37 -9.17
C ARG A 129 -14.96 13.94 -9.06
N PRO A 130 -15.84 12.94 -8.90
CA PRO A 130 -15.42 11.55 -8.81
C PRO A 130 -14.76 11.10 -10.13
N LEU A 131 -13.47 10.71 -10.09
CA LEU A 131 -12.77 10.08 -11.22
C LEU A 131 -13.48 8.80 -11.69
N ALA A 132 -13.76 8.61 -12.98
CA ALA A 132 -14.34 7.33 -13.41
C ALA A 132 -13.42 6.14 -13.06
N LEU A 133 -13.99 4.96 -12.78
CA LEU A 133 -13.24 3.75 -12.38
C LEU A 133 -12.09 3.42 -13.36
N ARG A 134 -12.31 3.64 -14.66
CA ARG A 134 -11.28 3.45 -15.71
C ARG A 134 -10.02 4.29 -15.45
N HIS A 135 -10.16 5.53 -15.00
CA HIS A 135 -9.02 6.39 -14.69
C HIS A 135 -8.28 5.91 -13.44
N VAL A 136 -9.02 5.46 -12.42
CA VAL A 136 -8.40 4.89 -11.21
C VAL A 136 -7.60 3.63 -11.55
N LEU A 137 -8.17 2.74 -12.38
CA LEU A 137 -7.47 1.55 -12.86
C LEU A 137 -6.24 1.92 -13.68
N LEU A 138 -6.34 2.91 -14.59
CA LEU A 138 -5.20 3.41 -15.36
C LEU A 138 -4.08 3.92 -14.44
N LEU A 139 -4.41 4.67 -13.39
CA LEU A 139 -3.43 5.14 -12.40
C LEU A 139 -2.72 3.97 -11.70
N TYR A 140 -3.43 2.90 -11.35
CA TYR A 140 -2.81 1.69 -10.78
C TYR A 140 -1.90 0.98 -11.79
N PHE A 141 -2.30 0.86 -13.05
CA PHE A 141 -1.45 0.28 -14.10
C PHE A 141 -0.19 1.13 -14.34
N THR A 142 -0.32 2.46 -14.35
CA THR A 142 0.84 3.36 -14.45
C THR A 142 1.77 3.20 -13.24
N ALA A 143 1.23 3.09 -12.03
CA ALA A 143 2.03 2.81 -10.83
C ALA A 143 2.81 1.49 -10.95
N LEU A 144 2.15 0.41 -11.41
CA LEU A 144 2.82 -0.88 -11.64
C LEU A 144 3.89 -0.79 -12.73
N ALA A 145 3.63 -0.06 -13.82
CA ALA A 145 4.60 0.15 -14.89
C ALA A 145 5.84 0.94 -14.41
N ILE A 146 5.64 1.96 -13.58
CA ILE A 146 6.72 2.73 -12.94
C ILE A 146 7.56 1.82 -12.04
N ALA A 147 6.95 0.90 -11.29
CA ALA A 147 7.68 -0.05 -10.44
C ALA A 147 8.37 -1.18 -11.25
N ALA A 148 7.82 -1.57 -12.39
CA ALA A 148 8.41 -2.58 -13.27
C ALA A 148 9.62 -2.05 -14.07
N THR A 149 9.64 -0.75 -14.39
CA THR A 149 10.72 -0.15 -15.19
C THR A 149 12.11 -0.32 -14.55
N PRO A 150 12.32 -0.01 -13.24
CA PRO A 150 13.60 -0.25 -12.58
C PRO A 150 13.98 -1.74 -12.49
N LEU A 151 13.00 -2.64 -12.33
CA LEU A 151 13.24 -4.08 -12.38
C LEU A 151 13.84 -4.49 -13.74
N CYS A 152 13.24 -4.04 -14.84
CA CYS A 152 13.76 -4.28 -16.18
C CYS A 152 15.17 -3.69 -16.33
N VAL A 153 15.37 -2.43 -15.95
CA VAL A 153 16.70 -1.78 -16.04
C VAL A 153 17.75 -2.55 -15.23
N GLN A 154 17.44 -3.00 -14.02
CA GLN A 154 18.37 -3.77 -13.18
C GLN A 154 18.73 -5.13 -13.78
N LEU A 155 17.80 -5.78 -14.48
CA LEU A 155 18.04 -7.07 -15.13
C LEU A 155 18.76 -6.94 -16.48
N PHE A 156 18.54 -5.87 -17.24
CA PHE A 156 19.15 -5.67 -18.57
C PHE A 156 20.55 -5.06 -18.53
N TYR A 157 20.85 -4.15 -17.59
CA TYR A 157 22.15 -3.47 -17.56
C TYR A 157 23.31 -4.34 -17.06
N GLY A 158 23.04 -5.53 -16.54
CA GLY A 158 24.05 -6.60 -16.46
C GLY A 158 25.21 -6.39 -15.48
N ASN A 159 25.28 -5.29 -14.73
CA ASN A 159 26.41 -5.04 -13.84
C ASN A 159 26.36 -6.00 -12.65
N ILE A 160 27.51 -6.57 -12.32
CA ILE A 160 27.62 -7.56 -11.27
C ILE A 160 28.18 -6.87 -10.03
N PHE A 161 27.43 -6.98 -8.93
CA PHE A 161 27.87 -6.46 -7.65
C PHE A 161 27.81 -7.55 -6.59
N TYR A 162 28.77 -7.50 -5.68
CA TYR A 162 28.76 -8.29 -4.47
C TYR A 162 27.77 -7.67 -3.47
N GLU A 163 26.83 -8.47 -3.01
CA GLU A 163 25.76 -8.13 -2.08
C GLU A 163 25.67 -9.15 -0.94
N ASP A 164 24.91 -8.79 0.08
CA ASP A 164 24.77 -9.46 1.38
C ASP A 164 23.94 -10.76 1.41
N ILE A 165 23.38 -11.20 0.26
CA ILE A 165 22.48 -12.36 0.20
C ILE A 165 23.08 -13.52 -0.58
N CYS A 166 23.36 -13.35 -1.87
CA CYS A 166 23.89 -14.41 -2.75
C CYS A 166 25.35 -14.18 -3.14
N GLY A 167 26.08 -13.31 -2.43
CA GLY A 167 27.34 -12.79 -2.92
C GLY A 167 27.10 -11.99 -4.20
N TYR A 168 27.46 -12.50 -5.37
CA TYR A 168 27.30 -11.78 -6.62
C TYR A 168 25.87 -11.82 -7.17
N SER A 169 25.34 -10.66 -7.57
CA SER A 169 24.04 -10.54 -8.27
C SER A 169 24.05 -9.43 -9.33
N LEU A 170 23.07 -9.46 -10.23
CA LEU A 170 22.83 -8.39 -11.20
C LEU A 170 22.24 -7.16 -10.51
N GLN A 171 22.85 -5.99 -10.71
CA GLN A 171 22.35 -4.69 -10.25
C GLN A 171 22.37 -3.66 -11.38
N GLY A 172 21.45 -2.71 -11.30
CA GLY A 172 21.50 -1.52 -12.16
C GLY A 172 22.69 -0.61 -11.79
N PRO A 173 23.03 0.34 -12.67
CA PRO A 173 24.02 1.38 -12.37
C PRO A 173 23.70 2.11 -11.05
N ARG A 174 24.73 2.51 -10.29
CA ARG A 174 24.56 3.20 -9.00
C ARG A 174 23.66 4.44 -9.11
N GLY A 175 23.79 5.21 -10.19
CA GLY A 175 22.95 6.37 -10.47
C GLY A 175 21.46 6.03 -10.54
N THR A 176 21.11 4.92 -11.20
CA THR A 176 19.73 4.43 -11.28
C THR A 176 19.18 4.10 -9.90
N THR A 177 19.96 3.41 -9.06
CA THR A 177 19.56 3.08 -7.69
C THR A 177 19.32 4.34 -6.86
N ASN A 178 20.21 5.33 -6.94
CA ASN A 178 20.04 6.59 -6.21
C ASN A 178 18.77 7.35 -6.64
N VAL A 179 18.55 7.50 -7.95
CA VAL A 179 17.33 8.13 -8.49
C VAL A 179 16.08 7.40 -8.02
N LEU A 180 16.12 6.07 -8.03
CA LEU A 180 15.02 5.23 -7.60
C LEU A 180 14.66 5.46 -6.12
N LEU A 181 15.65 5.45 -5.22
CA LEU A 181 15.45 5.70 -3.79
C LEU A 181 14.88 7.10 -3.53
N SER A 182 15.39 8.12 -4.23
CA SER A 182 14.89 9.48 -4.13
C SER A 182 13.45 9.60 -4.65
N MET A 183 13.13 8.93 -5.76
CA MET A 183 11.78 8.88 -6.30
C MET A 183 10.81 8.25 -5.29
N TRP A 184 11.18 7.14 -4.67
CA TRP A 184 10.35 6.48 -3.65
C TRP A 184 10.10 7.36 -2.42
N ALA A 185 11.14 8.03 -1.92
CA ALA A 185 10.97 8.99 -0.83
C ALA A 185 10.02 10.15 -1.25
N ALA A 186 10.23 10.72 -2.44
CA ALA A 186 9.39 11.79 -2.97
C ALA A 186 7.92 11.36 -3.12
N THR A 187 7.65 10.12 -3.57
CA THR A 187 6.27 9.60 -3.68
C THR A 187 5.59 9.47 -2.32
N ALA A 188 6.30 9.01 -1.29
CA ALA A 188 5.76 8.92 0.07
C ALA A 188 5.42 10.30 0.64
N PHE A 189 6.32 11.28 0.49
CA PHE A 189 6.07 12.68 0.89
C PHE A 189 4.92 13.30 0.11
N THR A 190 4.81 13.03 -1.20
CA THR A 190 3.73 13.56 -2.05
C THR A 190 2.38 13.03 -1.59
N ALA A 191 2.26 11.73 -1.33
CA ALA A 191 1.02 11.15 -0.81
C ALA A 191 0.62 11.78 0.54
N LEU A 192 1.59 11.92 1.46
CA LEU A 192 1.35 12.54 2.77
C LEU A 192 0.92 14.01 2.64
N PHE A 193 1.60 14.78 1.80
CA PHE A 193 1.28 16.20 1.59
C PHE A 193 -0.12 16.39 1.01
N ILE A 194 -0.51 15.60 0.01
CA ILE A 194 -1.87 15.63 -0.56
C ILE A 194 -2.90 15.28 0.52
N ASN A 195 -2.68 14.24 1.33
CA ASN A 195 -3.60 13.86 2.39
C ASN A 195 -3.75 14.95 3.47
N ILE A 196 -2.66 15.61 3.87
CA ILE A 196 -2.69 16.75 4.79
C ILE A 196 -3.48 17.90 4.17
N ALA A 197 -3.24 18.23 2.90
CA ALA A 197 -3.97 19.29 2.20
C ALA A 197 -5.48 19.01 2.14
N ILE A 198 -5.90 17.75 1.93
CA ILE A 198 -7.31 17.35 1.96
C ILE A 198 -7.90 17.53 3.37
N ILE A 199 -7.17 17.15 4.43
CA ILE A 199 -7.63 17.36 5.82
C ILE A 199 -7.81 18.87 6.10
N LEU A 200 -6.83 19.69 5.74
CA LEU A 200 -6.90 21.14 5.91
C LEU A 200 -8.10 21.72 5.15
N PHE A 201 -8.34 21.26 3.92
CA PHE A 201 -9.52 21.65 3.14
C PHE A 201 -10.83 21.30 3.86
N ILE A 202 -10.96 20.08 4.41
CA ILE A 202 -12.14 19.65 5.17
C ILE A 202 -12.36 20.52 6.41
N VAL A 203 -11.28 20.89 7.11
CA VAL A 203 -11.35 21.71 8.33
C VAL A 203 -11.79 23.14 7.99
N ILE A 204 -11.16 23.76 6.99
CA ILE A 204 -11.43 25.15 6.56
C ILE A 204 -12.82 25.28 5.93
N HIS A 205 -13.22 24.33 5.08
CA HIS A 205 -14.45 24.44 4.27
C HIS A 205 -15.64 23.64 4.82
N LYS A 206 -15.62 23.28 6.11
CA LYS A 206 -16.69 22.51 6.78
C LYS A 206 -18.10 23.06 6.52
N HIS A 207 -18.26 24.39 6.45
CA HIS A 207 -19.54 25.05 6.17
C HIS A 207 -19.94 25.04 4.69
N LYS A 208 -18.97 25.15 3.77
CA LYS A 208 -19.24 25.17 2.31
C LYS A 208 -19.58 23.78 1.77
N ILE A 209 -18.98 22.72 2.33
CA ILE A 209 -19.24 21.32 1.92
C ILE A 209 -20.71 20.93 2.15
N LYS A 210 -21.36 21.49 3.19
CA LYS A 210 -22.79 21.25 3.44
C LYS A 210 -23.69 21.74 2.30
N LYS A 211 -23.28 22.77 1.56
CA LYS A 211 -24.14 23.47 0.59
C LYS A 211 -23.86 23.07 -0.88
N ALA A 212 -22.68 22.54 -1.18
CA ALA A 212 -22.21 22.35 -2.56
C ALA A 212 -22.86 21.18 -3.34
N ASN A 213 -23.51 20.22 -2.66
CA ASN A 213 -24.06 19.02 -3.32
C ASN A 213 -25.57 19.05 -3.54
N GLY A 214 -26.25 20.18 -3.31
CA GLY A 214 -27.72 20.26 -3.35
C GLY A 214 -28.44 19.39 -2.30
N ARG A 215 -27.68 18.60 -1.53
CA ARG A 215 -28.08 17.73 -0.44
C ARG A 215 -27.10 17.97 0.70
N GLU A 216 -27.61 18.42 1.84
CA GLU A 216 -26.79 18.59 3.03
C GLU A 216 -26.30 17.22 3.49
N MET A 217 -24.97 17.02 3.50
CA MET A 217 -24.38 15.85 4.15
C MET A 217 -24.74 15.86 5.63
N THR A 218 -25.19 14.71 6.11
CA THR A 218 -25.51 14.52 7.53
C THR A 218 -24.24 14.64 8.37
N SER A 219 -24.38 15.06 9.64
CA SER A 219 -23.24 15.16 10.57
C SER A 219 -22.47 13.84 10.71
N SER A 220 -23.15 12.70 10.59
CA SER A 220 -22.55 11.37 10.65
C SER A 220 -21.73 11.02 9.40
N GLU A 221 -22.16 11.44 8.20
CA GLU A 221 -21.39 11.29 6.96
C GLU A 221 -20.12 12.12 7.01
N VAL A 222 -20.20 13.40 7.41
CA VAL A 222 -19.03 14.27 7.57
C VAL A 222 -18.03 13.68 8.58
N ARG A 223 -18.53 13.13 9.70
CA ARG A 223 -17.67 12.45 10.68
C ARG A 223 -17.01 11.20 10.09
N ASN A 224 -17.73 10.40 9.31
CA ASN A 224 -17.17 9.20 8.68
C ASN A 224 -16.10 9.54 7.65
N GLU A 225 -16.34 10.55 6.79
CA GLU A 225 -15.35 11.02 5.82
C GLU A 225 -14.09 11.55 6.52
N ARG A 226 -14.25 12.31 7.61
CA ARG A 226 -13.11 12.79 8.41
C ARG A 226 -12.31 11.62 9.00
N MET A 227 -12.96 10.63 9.60
CA MET A 227 -12.28 9.45 10.15
C MET A 227 -11.54 8.67 9.05
N MET A 228 -12.15 8.54 7.87
CA MET A 228 -11.52 7.89 6.72
C MET A 228 -10.26 8.64 6.28
N MET A 229 -10.31 9.97 6.18
CA MET A 229 -9.16 10.79 5.81
C MET A 229 -8.03 10.75 6.85
N TYR A 230 -8.34 10.68 8.15
CA TYR A 230 -7.32 10.42 9.16
C TYR A 230 -6.65 9.05 8.96
N GLY A 231 -7.44 8.02 8.64
CA GLY A 231 -6.92 6.70 8.28
C GLY A 231 -5.94 6.76 7.11
N PHE A 232 -6.30 7.42 6.00
CA PHE A 232 -5.42 7.57 4.84
C PHE A 232 -4.17 8.40 5.14
N THR A 233 -4.29 9.44 5.97
CA THR A 233 -3.14 10.26 6.36
C THR A 233 -2.15 9.45 7.19
N LEU A 234 -2.64 8.66 8.16
CA LEU A 234 -1.80 7.76 8.95
C LEU A 234 -1.16 6.67 8.07
N GLN A 235 -1.91 6.12 7.10
CA GLN A 235 -1.39 5.16 6.12
C GLN A 235 -0.32 5.76 5.20
N SER A 236 -0.36 7.06 4.90
CA SER A 236 0.73 7.73 4.16
C SER A 236 1.88 8.18 5.04
N PHE A 237 1.62 8.45 6.33
CA PHE A 237 2.63 8.87 7.30
C PHE A 237 3.58 7.72 7.65
N PHE A 238 3.05 6.53 7.89
CA PHE A 238 3.85 5.36 8.27
C PHE A 238 4.95 5.00 7.25
N PRO A 239 4.66 4.98 5.93
CA PRO A 239 5.65 4.90 4.88
C PRO A 239 6.75 5.94 4.97
N VAL A 240 6.45 7.20 5.31
CA VAL A 240 7.50 8.22 5.45
C VAL A 240 8.43 7.85 6.61
N CYS A 241 7.86 7.40 7.74
CA CYS A 241 8.64 6.97 8.90
C CYS A 241 9.46 5.69 8.65
N SER A 242 9.00 4.77 7.80
CA SER A 242 9.69 3.50 7.53
C SER A 242 10.63 3.56 6.34
N LEU A 243 10.18 4.14 5.23
CA LEU A 243 10.88 4.20 3.96
C LEU A 243 12.01 5.20 3.94
N VAL A 244 11.85 6.39 4.57
CA VAL A 244 12.91 7.41 4.53
C VAL A 244 14.17 6.92 5.25
N PRO A 245 14.08 6.35 6.47
CA PRO A 245 15.25 5.73 7.10
C PRO A 245 15.85 4.61 6.25
N ASN A 246 15.01 3.74 5.66
CA ASN A 246 15.45 2.65 4.79
C ASN A 246 16.21 3.15 3.57
N ASN A 247 15.64 4.09 2.84
CA ASN A 247 16.28 4.67 1.66
C ASN A 247 17.55 5.44 2.03
N THR A 248 17.59 6.08 3.20
CA THR A 248 18.78 6.81 3.67
C THR A 248 19.92 5.85 3.96
N VAL A 249 19.65 4.78 4.72
CA VAL A 249 20.66 3.76 5.04
C VAL A 249 21.10 3.00 3.79
N TYR A 250 20.18 2.67 2.90
CA TYR A 250 20.50 2.02 1.63
C TYR A 250 21.28 2.96 0.69
N PHE A 251 20.97 4.25 0.67
CA PHE A 251 21.74 5.25 -0.07
C PHE A 251 23.18 5.34 0.46
N LEU A 252 23.36 5.43 1.78
CA LEU A 252 24.71 5.44 2.39
C LEU A 252 25.47 4.15 2.05
N PHE A 253 24.81 3.00 2.08
CA PHE A 253 25.39 1.71 1.71
C PHE A 253 25.89 1.68 0.25
N VAL A 254 25.04 2.08 -0.70
CA VAL A 254 25.38 2.12 -2.14
C VAL A 254 26.52 3.11 -2.45
N ASN A 255 26.65 4.17 -1.66
CA ASN A 255 27.72 5.17 -1.78
C ASN A 255 28.98 4.82 -0.97
N GLY A 256 29.12 3.57 -0.50
CA GLY A 256 30.35 3.07 0.12
C GLY A 256 30.50 3.37 1.61
N LEU A 257 29.50 3.98 2.24
CA LEU A 257 29.48 4.26 3.68
C LEU A 257 28.82 3.13 4.49
N GLY A 258 28.60 1.96 3.86
CA GLY A 258 27.92 0.82 4.47
C GLY A 258 28.62 0.26 5.72
N SER A 259 29.96 0.33 5.79
CA SER A 259 30.72 -0.13 6.96
C SER A 259 30.50 0.71 8.21
N ALA A 260 30.00 1.94 8.06
CA ALA A 260 29.69 2.82 9.19
C ALA A 260 28.31 2.53 9.80
N ILE A 261 27.49 1.68 9.17
CA ILE A 261 26.11 1.43 9.58
C ILE A 261 26.06 0.18 10.47
N PRO A 262 25.72 0.31 11.76
CA PRO A 262 25.63 -0.84 12.65
C PRO A 262 24.54 -1.82 12.22
N SER A 263 24.78 -3.13 12.38
CA SER A 263 23.82 -4.18 11.99
C SER A 263 22.45 -4.06 12.65
N TRP A 264 22.38 -3.55 13.88
CA TRP A 264 21.10 -3.35 14.58
C TRP A 264 20.23 -2.27 13.91
N VAL A 265 20.85 -1.29 13.25
CA VAL A 265 20.13 -0.24 12.49
C VAL A 265 19.42 -0.86 11.29
N TRP A 266 20.10 -1.76 10.57
CA TRP A 266 19.50 -2.51 9.46
C TRP A 266 18.30 -3.36 9.93
N ILE A 267 18.45 -4.05 11.06
CA ILE A 267 17.37 -4.86 11.63
C ILE A 267 16.17 -4.00 11.98
N ALA A 268 16.37 -2.88 12.68
CA ALA A 268 15.30 -1.98 13.09
C ALA A 268 14.54 -1.39 11.90
N ILE A 269 15.27 -0.97 10.86
CA ILE A 269 14.69 -0.36 9.66
C ILE A 269 13.95 -1.39 8.81
N ASN A 270 14.49 -2.60 8.66
CA ASN A 270 13.79 -3.69 7.97
C ASN A 270 12.51 -4.07 8.72
N ALA A 271 12.58 -4.19 10.05
CA ALA A 271 11.42 -4.43 10.89
C ALA A 271 10.34 -3.36 10.69
N LEU A 272 10.73 -2.08 10.71
CA LEU A 272 9.81 -0.96 10.51
C LEU A 272 9.20 -0.96 9.10
N THR A 273 9.99 -1.31 8.09
CA THR A 273 9.52 -1.44 6.69
C THR A 273 8.50 -2.56 6.55
N TYR A 274 8.73 -3.73 7.15
CA TYR A 274 7.79 -4.85 7.06
C TYR A 274 6.55 -4.69 7.94
N LEU A 275 6.68 -4.02 9.09
CA LEU A 275 5.54 -3.65 9.93
C LEU A 275 4.56 -2.75 9.20
N ASN A 276 5.00 -1.97 8.20
CA ASN A 276 4.10 -1.19 7.36
C ASN A 276 3.02 -2.08 6.71
N HIS A 277 3.39 -3.26 6.19
CA HIS A 277 2.45 -4.20 5.58
C HIS A 277 1.36 -4.67 6.56
N PHE A 278 1.68 -4.74 7.85
CA PHE A 278 0.73 -5.10 8.90
C PHE A 278 -0.13 -3.92 9.36
N ILE A 279 0.46 -2.74 9.47
CA ILE A 279 -0.23 -1.54 9.98
C ILE A 279 -1.29 -1.04 9.00
N ASN A 280 -1.05 -1.15 7.69
CA ASN A 280 -2.02 -0.73 6.67
C ASN A 280 -3.40 -1.38 6.79
N PRO A 281 -3.54 -2.72 6.78
CA PRO A 281 -4.84 -3.36 6.93
C PRO A 281 -5.48 -3.05 8.29
N ILE A 282 -4.69 -2.90 9.36
CA ILE A 282 -5.19 -2.50 10.69
C ILE A 282 -5.79 -1.10 10.65
N LEU A 283 -5.06 -0.12 10.14
CA LEU A 283 -5.57 1.25 9.98
C LEU A 283 -6.83 1.26 9.11
N THR A 284 -6.87 0.46 8.06
CA THR A 284 -8.06 0.35 7.20
C THR A 284 -9.26 -0.19 7.98
N ALA A 285 -9.06 -1.27 8.75
CA ALA A 285 -10.11 -1.89 9.56
C ALA A 285 -10.59 -0.98 10.71
N ILE A 286 -9.73 -0.13 11.28
CA ILE A 286 -10.10 0.77 12.38
C ILE A 286 -10.84 2.01 11.85
N PHE A 287 -10.26 2.69 10.86
CA PHE A 287 -10.70 4.01 10.42
C PHE A 287 -11.81 3.97 9.36
N ILE A 288 -11.88 2.92 8.54
CA ILE A 288 -12.90 2.83 7.49
C ILE A 288 -14.08 1.98 7.97
N LYS A 289 -15.19 2.64 8.31
CA LYS A 289 -16.38 2.03 8.90
C LYS A 289 -16.87 0.79 8.14
N GLN A 290 -16.95 0.85 6.81
CA GLN A 290 -17.43 -0.29 5.99
C GLN A 290 -16.55 -1.54 6.18
N PHE A 291 -15.23 -1.35 6.18
CA PHE A 291 -14.29 -2.44 6.39
C PHE A 291 -14.33 -2.93 7.84
N ARG A 292 -14.39 -2.03 8.82
CA ARG A 292 -14.59 -2.41 10.23
C ARG A 292 -15.79 -3.34 10.41
N THR A 293 -16.93 -2.95 9.84
CA THR A 293 -18.16 -3.73 9.87
C THR A 293 -17.96 -5.09 9.18
N ALA A 294 -17.41 -5.08 7.97
CA ALA A 294 -17.17 -6.30 7.20
C ALA A 294 -16.24 -7.28 7.94
N THR A 295 -15.16 -6.78 8.54
CA THR A 295 -14.21 -7.58 9.32
C THR A 295 -14.86 -8.18 10.56
N LEU A 296 -15.63 -7.39 11.33
CA LEU A 296 -16.34 -7.90 12.51
C LEU A 296 -17.37 -8.98 12.17
N LEU A 297 -18.04 -8.85 11.02
CA LEU A 297 -18.98 -9.86 10.53
C LEU A 297 -18.26 -11.11 10.03
N PHE A 298 -17.15 -10.94 9.30
CA PHE A 298 -16.34 -12.05 8.79
C PHE A 298 -15.82 -12.94 9.93
N PHE A 299 -15.34 -12.33 11.02
CA PHE A 299 -14.91 -13.07 12.22
C PHE A 299 -16.06 -13.52 13.13
N ARG A 300 -17.33 -13.30 12.74
CA ARG A 300 -18.52 -13.60 13.55
C ARG A 300 -18.49 -13.01 14.97
N ILE A 301 -17.71 -11.96 15.18
CA ILE A 301 -17.61 -11.27 16.48
C ILE A 301 -18.93 -10.55 16.79
N ARG A 302 -19.71 -10.21 15.75
CA ARG A 302 -21.03 -9.58 15.90
C ARG A 302 -22.09 -10.34 15.12
N SER A 303 -23.21 -10.64 15.78
CA SER A 303 -24.36 -11.28 15.12
C SER A 303 -24.90 -10.41 13.98
N PRO A 304 -25.20 -10.99 12.81
CA PRO A 304 -25.78 -10.27 11.66
C PRO A 304 -27.13 -9.61 11.98
N GLU A 305 -27.86 -10.12 12.96
CA GLU A 305 -29.16 -9.58 13.40
C GLU A 305 -29.07 -8.14 13.92
N PHE A 306 -27.94 -7.77 14.55
CA PHE A 306 -27.75 -6.41 15.05
C PHE A 306 -27.67 -5.38 13.91
N TYR A 307 -27.23 -5.79 12.72
CA TYR A 307 -27.06 -4.91 11.57
C TYR A 307 -28.34 -4.72 10.77
N GLN A 308 -29.16 -5.76 10.60
CA GLN A 308 -30.48 -5.63 9.95
C GLN A 308 -31.36 -4.61 10.68
N ARG A 309 -31.27 -4.54 12.02
CA ARG A 309 -31.99 -3.55 12.83
C ARG A 309 -31.59 -2.10 12.52
N THR A 310 -30.35 -1.82 12.13
CA THR A 310 -29.89 -0.44 11.86
C THR A 310 -30.24 0.02 10.44
N THR A 311 -30.26 -0.89 9.46
CA THR A 311 -30.68 -0.58 8.08
C THR A 311 -32.19 -0.39 7.94
N ASN A 312 -33.00 -1.10 8.72
CA ASN A 312 -34.46 -0.99 8.64
C ASN A 312 -34.99 0.35 9.20
N VAL A 313 -34.27 0.96 10.16
CA VAL A 313 -34.64 2.29 10.70
C VAL A 313 -34.40 3.41 9.68
N THR A 314 -33.41 3.24 8.78
CA THR A 314 -33.09 4.25 7.76
C THR A 314 -34.06 4.23 6.57
N THR A 315 -34.57 3.06 6.17
CA THR A 315 -35.61 2.95 5.13
C THR A 315 -36.97 3.47 5.59
N LEU A 316 -37.39 3.20 6.83
CA LEU A 316 -38.65 3.72 7.37
C LEU A 316 -38.68 5.25 7.47
N THR A 317 -37.54 5.89 7.75
CA THR A 317 -37.47 7.35 7.83
C THR A 317 -37.51 8.01 6.45
N ALA A 318 -36.91 7.39 5.42
CA ALA A 318 -37.00 7.85 4.04
C ALA A 318 -38.42 7.73 3.46
N GLN A 319 -39.16 6.68 3.82
CA GLN A 319 -40.55 6.50 3.40
C GLN A 319 -41.52 7.46 4.09
N ARG A 320 -41.16 7.99 5.28
CA ARG A 320 -41.97 8.99 5.99
C ARG A 320 -41.80 10.39 5.40
N SER A 321 -40.67 10.70 4.77
CA SER A 321 -40.44 12.01 4.11
C SER A 321 -41.07 12.11 2.72
N SER A 322 -41.42 10.99 2.07
CA SER A 322 -42.13 10.99 0.78
C SER A 322 -43.65 11.04 0.92
N ARG A 323 -44.19 11.05 2.15
CA ARG A 323 -45.64 11.02 2.42
C ARG A 323 -46.23 12.36 2.87
N SER A 324 -45.44 13.45 2.92
CA SER A 324 -45.91 14.77 3.34
C SER A 324 -46.10 15.79 2.20
N THR A 325 -45.79 15.45 0.95
CA THR A 325 -46.21 16.24 -0.22
C THR A 325 -47.63 15.83 -0.63
N GLY A 326 -48.57 16.15 0.27
CA GLY A 326 -49.99 16.16 -0.04
C GLY A 326 -50.25 17.14 -1.19
N SER A 327 -50.55 16.57 -2.34
CA SER A 327 -51.13 17.23 -3.51
C SER A 327 -52.39 18.02 -3.10
N ARG A 328 -52.24 19.32 -2.83
CA ARG A 328 -53.31 20.29 -3.04
C ARG A 328 -53.37 20.56 -4.54
N SER A 329 -54.16 19.77 -5.26
CA SER A 329 -54.62 20.11 -6.61
C SER A 329 -55.60 21.27 -6.51
N VAL A 330 -55.09 22.49 -6.67
CA VAL A 330 -55.91 23.68 -6.90
C VAL A 330 -56.44 23.58 -8.32
N ALA A 331 -57.71 23.22 -8.45
CA ALA A 331 -58.46 23.30 -9.69
C ALA A 331 -58.51 24.76 -10.17
N TRP A 332 -57.79 25.07 -11.24
CA TRP A 332 -57.98 26.31 -11.98
C TRP A 332 -59.06 26.10 -13.03
N ASN A 333 -60.23 26.66 -12.72
CA ASN A 333 -61.35 26.83 -13.62
C ASN A 333 -61.20 28.20 -14.33
N LYS A 334 -61.07 28.22 -15.65
CA LYS A 334 -61.30 29.39 -16.54
C LYS A 334 -61.84 28.82 -17.86
N ARG A 335 -63.14 28.92 -18.16
CA ARG A 335 -63.86 30.06 -18.78
C ARG A 335 -63.18 30.61 -20.02
#